data_AF-A0AAV2AUP4-F1
#
_entry.id   AF-A0AAV2AUP4-F1
#
_cell.length_a   1.000
_cell.length_b   1.000
_cell.length_c   1.000
_cell.angle_alpha   90.00
_cell.angle_beta   90.00
_cell.angle_gamma   90.00
#
_symmetry.space_group_name_H-M   'P 1'
#
loop_
_entity.id
_entity.type
_entity.pdbx_description
1 polymer ?
#
loop_
_entity_poly.entity_id
_entity_poly.type
_entity_poly.pdbx_seq_one_letter_code
_entity_poly.pdbx_strand_id
1 'polypeptide(L)'
;MESNAELDLDSYATLDEYEVIPRPQELIKTQQLSTSAKEKYAAKESSLRKKLLQKQKELLSFKEKFLTKDGKKSTARVKSRSSPLSAPKASGRTKNFQEIEQKFDSYVQGAKKSLKKGSPRPEASKSTKEDPEKVKPSQSKDDISKQELQLLKSMEEVAETAQERYDVLNARDSFLRLNESKKGETKVKKVSGTCPDMCPEKERYSRIAKNCLAIFETKMAFDSMGSSKDVDHRYMVKEYSRSSADQQEPLPHELRPVSVLKFTMDYLICNIIDRKNTNISIADWYDFIWNRTRSIRKDITQQQLCDVECVDILEKCARFHILCAELLSEEDTATFDPKINNENLTKCLQTLKHMYHDLQTKGIQCPNEAEFRAYDILLSLTEGETLR
;
A
#
# COMPACT_ATOMS: atom_id res chain seq x y z
N MET A 1 -50.38 -16.69 35.28
CA MET A 1 -49.19 -16.15 35.95
C MET A 1 -48.04 -16.37 34.99
N GLU A 2 -47.97 -15.55 33.94
CA GLU A 2 -47.24 -14.25 33.92
C GLU A 2 -45.73 -14.51 34.01
N SER A 3 -44.85 -14.04 33.13
CA SER A 3 -44.92 -12.98 32.11
C SER A 3 -43.71 -13.10 31.17
N ASN A 4 -43.87 -12.64 29.92
CA ASN A 4 -42.79 -12.28 29.01
C ASN A 4 -41.82 -11.26 29.64
N ALA A 5 -40.53 -11.35 29.28
CA ALA A 5 -39.64 -10.20 29.22
C ALA A 5 -38.68 -10.37 28.03
N GLU A 6 -39.00 -9.57 27.02
CA GLU A 6 -38.24 -9.18 25.84
C GLU A 6 -37.23 -8.08 26.27
N LEU A 7 -36.17 -7.87 25.48
CA LEU A 7 -35.19 -6.75 25.51
C LEU A 7 -34.08 -6.88 26.59
N ASP A 8 -32.81 -6.59 26.33
CA ASP A 8 -32.30 -5.39 25.66
C ASP A 8 -30.93 -5.62 25.00
N LEU A 9 -30.81 -5.18 23.74
CA LEU A 9 -29.65 -5.27 22.86
C LEU A 9 -29.21 -3.84 22.52
N ASP A 10 -29.04 -2.99 23.55
CA ASP A 10 -28.47 -1.64 23.44
C ASP A 10 -27.85 -1.23 24.78
N SER A 11 -26.56 -1.48 24.96
CA SER A 11 -25.78 -0.90 26.07
C SER A 11 -24.29 -1.13 25.84
N TYR A 12 -23.64 -0.19 25.15
CA TYR A 12 -22.44 0.52 25.61
C TYR A 12 -21.97 1.44 24.48
N ALA A 13 -22.62 2.60 24.42
CA ALA A 13 -22.13 3.77 23.74
C ALA A 13 -21.17 4.57 24.65
N THR A 14 -20.38 5.44 24.00
CA THR A 14 -19.70 6.64 24.51
C THR A 14 -18.49 6.49 25.43
N LEU A 15 -17.30 6.78 24.89
CA LEU A 15 -16.34 7.71 25.50
C LEU A 15 -15.59 8.46 24.38
N ASP A 16 -16.21 9.54 23.90
CA ASP A 16 -15.48 10.73 23.46
C ASP A 16 -15.16 11.54 24.72
N GLU A 17 -13.89 11.82 24.98
CA GLU A 17 -13.51 13.00 25.76
C GLU A 17 -12.23 13.62 25.18
N TYR A 18 -12.33 14.93 24.96
CA TYR A 18 -11.39 15.81 24.28
C TYR A 18 -10.14 16.06 25.11
N GLU A 19 -8.95 16.02 24.48
CA GLU A 19 -7.84 16.89 24.88
C GLU A 19 -7.53 17.90 23.78
N VAL A 20 -7.81 19.16 24.11
CA VAL A 20 -7.52 20.35 23.31
C VAL A 20 -6.02 20.64 23.41
N ILE A 21 -5.28 20.45 22.31
CA ILE A 21 -3.88 20.90 22.21
C ILE A 21 -3.87 22.31 21.58
N PRO A 22 -3.26 23.32 22.23
CA PRO A 22 -3.31 24.72 21.77
C PRO A 22 -2.43 24.98 20.54
N ARG A 23 -2.90 25.88 19.66
CA ARG A 23 -2.16 26.42 18.51
C ARG A 23 -0.96 27.26 18.96
N PRO A 24 0.26 27.04 18.43
CA PRO A 24 1.35 28.01 18.54
C PRO A 24 1.35 28.93 17.32
N GLN A 25 0.76 30.11 17.45
CA GLN A 25 1.22 31.30 16.73
C GLN A 25 2.03 32.16 17.71
N GLU A 26 3.11 32.75 17.21
CA GLU A 26 4.07 33.64 17.88
C GLU A 26 5.23 32.96 18.64
N LEU A 27 6.24 32.52 17.89
CA LEU A 27 7.64 32.81 18.23
C LEU A 27 8.51 32.91 16.96
N ILE A 28 8.12 33.86 16.10
CA ILE A 28 9.07 34.53 15.21
C ILE A 28 9.93 35.44 16.09
N LYS A 29 11.10 34.96 16.51
CA LYS A 29 12.32 35.75 16.81
C LYS A 29 13.43 34.81 17.30
N THR A 30 14.24 34.31 16.37
CA THR A 30 15.68 34.05 16.57
C THR A 30 16.36 33.76 15.21
N GLN A 31 16.14 34.64 14.23
CA GLN A 31 17.13 34.84 13.16
C GLN A 31 18.03 35.99 13.58
N GLN A 32 19.13 35.67 14.24
CA GLN A 32 20.41 36.41 14.22
C GLN A 32 21.42 35.62 15.09
N LEU A 33 21.84 34.46 14.61
CA LEU A 33 23.05 33.81 15.12
C LEU A 33 24.24 34.36 14.34
N SER A 34 25.13 35.06 15.04
CA SER A 34 26.38 35.58 14.50
C SER A 34 27.25 34.45 13.93
N THR A 35 28.06 34.78 12.94
CA THR A 35 28.98 33.88 12.23
C THR A 35 29.83 33.01 13.17
N SER A 36 30.17 33.50 14.36
CA SER A 36 30.92 32.77 15.40
C SER A 36 30.18 31.54 15.97
N ALA A 37 28.85 31.54 16.02
CA ALA A 37 28.08 30.40 16.53
C ALA A 37 27.97 29.26 15.51
N LYS A 38 27.94 29.59 14.21
CA LYS A 38 27.93 28.61 13.11
C LYS A 38 29.25 27.85 13.00
N GLU A 39 30.38 28.54 13.21
CA GLU A 39 31.71 27.91 13.21
C GLU A 39 31.91 26.97 14.39
N LYS A 40 31.41 27.33 15.59
CA LYS A 40 31.44 26.46 16.77
C LYS A 40 30.58 25.20 16.58
N TYR A 41 29.41 25.33 15.93
CA TYR A 41 28.56 24.18 15.59
C TYR A 41 29.22 23.26 14.57
N ALA A 42 29.79 23.82 13.49
CA ALA A 42 30.51 23.06 12.46
C ALA A 42 31.75 22.33 13.02
N ALA A 43 32.49 22.96 13.94
CA ALA A 43 33.63 22.33 14.62
C ALA A 43 33.19 21.17 15.52
N LYS A 44 32.05 21.31 16.22
CA LYS A 44 31.48 20.26 17.07
C LYS A 44 30.96 19.08 16.24
N GLU A 45 30.34 19.35 15.10
CA GLU A 45 29.88 18.35 14.13
C GLU A 45 31.05 17.60 13.47
N SER A 46 32.11 18.31 13.08
CA SER A 46 33.34 17.71 12.55
C SER A 46 34.05 16.82 13.57
N SER A 47 34.10 17.24 14.84
CA SER A 47 34.65 16.44 15.95
C SER A 47 33.80 15.18 16.20
N LEU A 48 32.47 15.29 16.15
CA LEU A 48 31.57 14.15 16.33
C LEU A 48 31.67 13.15 15.16
N ARG A 49 31.75 13.63 13.91
CA ARG A 49 32.00 12.79 12.73
C ARG A 49 33.33 12.05 12.81
N LYS A 50 34.40 12.70 13.25
CA LYS A 50 35.71 12.05 13.46
C LYS A 50 35.63 10.95 14.53
N LYS A 51 34.93 11.19 15.64
CA LYS A 51 34.70 10.17 16.68
C LYS A 51 33.87 8.98 16.17
N LEU A 52 32.86 9.24 15.34
CA LEU A 52 32.02 8.19 14.75
C LEU A 52 32.80 7.30 13.77
N LEU A 53 33.64 7.92 12.92
CA LEU A 53 34.51 7.21 11.98
C LEU A 53 35.57 6.36 12.70
N GLN A 54 36.12 6.86 13.80
CA GLN A 54 37.06 6.10 14.63
C GLN A 54 36.38 4.88 15.25
N LYS A 55 35.16 5.04 15.78
CA LYS A 55 34.37 3.94 16.35
C LYS A 55 33.98 2.90 15.29
N GLN A 56 33.68 3.31 14.05
CA GLN A 56 33.46 2.40 12.92
C GLN A 56 34.71 1.59 12.55
N LYS A 57 35.89 2.23 12.55
CA LYS A 57 37.17 1.53 12.28
C LYS A 57 37.51 0.52 13.37
N GLU A 58 37.22 0.85 14.64
CA GLU A 58 37.39 -0.08 15.77
C GLU A 58 36.45 -1.28 15.66
N LEU A 59 35.20 -1.07 15.24
CA LEU A 59 34.21 -2.13 15.04
C LEU A 59 34.58 -3.07 13.89
N LEU A 60 35.13 -2.52 12.80
CA LEU A 60 35.66 -3.30 11.67
C LEU A 60 36.89 -4.11 12.09
N SER A 61 37.84 -3.50 12.81
CA SER A 61 39.00 -4.21 13.36
C SER A 61 38.61 -5.31 14.34
N PHE A 62 37.58 -5.09 15.16
CA PHE A 62 37.03 -6.10 16.07
C PHE A 62 36.38 -7.27 15.31
N LYS A 63 35.65 -6.97 14.23
CA LYS A 63 35.01 -7.98 13.37
C LYS A 63 36.04 -8.85 12.63
N GLU A 64 37.14 -8.26 12.15
CA GLU A 64 38.27 -9.00 11.55
C GLU A 64 39.00 -9.88 12.56
N LYS A 65 39.16 -9.41 13.81
CA LYS A 65 39.73 -10.21 14.90
C LYS A 65 38.82 -11.37 15.36
N PHE A 66 37.50 -11.22 15.18
CA PHE A 66 36.54 -12.29 15.44
C PHE A 66 36.57 -13.37 14.35
N LEU A 67 36.67 -12.98 13.07
CA LEU A 67 36.72 -13.91 11.93
C LEU A 67 38.01 -14.74 11.84
N THR A 68 39.08 -14.33 12.52
CA THR A 68 40.37 -15.02 12.52
C THR A 68 40.55 -16.01 13.67
N LYS A 69 39.61 -16.07 14.64
CA LYS A 69 39.72 -16.92 15.84
C LYS A 69 39.04 -18.30 15.75
N ASP A 70 38.18 -18.55 14.78
CA ASP A 70 37.49 -19.85 14.62
C ASP A 70 38.23 -20.81 13.67
N GLY A 71 39.51 -21.03 13.96
CA GLY A 71 40.37 -21.93 13.20
C GLY A 71 41.30 -22.74 14.08
N LYS A 72 40.74 -23.61 14.95
CA LYS A 72 41.38 -24.86 15.48
C LYS A 72 40.52 -25.49 16.60
N LYS A 73 39.81 -26.59 16.29
CA LYS A 73 39.95 -27.93 16.94
C LYS A 73 38.82 -28.92 16.61
N SER A 74 39.28 -30.13 16.22
CA SER A 74 38.77 -31.49 16.49
C SER A 74 37.40 -31.95 15.96
N THR A 75 37.49 -32.71 14.87
CA THR A 75 36.88 -34.03 14.57
C THR A 75 35.93 -34.67 15.61
N ALA A 76 34.69 -34.93 15.20
CA ALA A 76 33.95 -36.15 15.55
C ALA A 76 32.89 -36.47 14.48
N ARG A 77 32.92 -37.71 14.00
CA ARG A 77 32.11 -38.27 12.92
C ARG A 77 30.83 -38.87 13.50
N VAL A 78 29.66 -38.37 13.12
CA VAL A 78 28.38 -39.07 13.28
C VAL A 78 27.64 -39.06 11.95
N LYS A 79 27.36 -40.25 11.42
CA LYS A 79 26.54 -40.47 10.22
C LYS A 79 25.06 -40.43 10.64
N SER A 80 24.28 -39.54 10.06
CA SER A 80 22.84 -39.74 9.87
C SER A 80 22.46 -39.27 8.47
N ARG A 81 21.68 -40.11 7.79
CA ARG A 81 21.18 -39.89 6.43
C ARG A 81 20.02 -38.88 6.49
N SER A 82 20.16 -37.75 5.82
CA SER A 82 19.03 -36.95 5.33
C SER A 82 19.38 -36.38 3.95
N SER A 83 18.48 -36.58 3.01
CA SER A 83 18.56 -36.09 1.63
C SER A 83 18.48 -34.56 1.63
N PRO A 84 19.27 -33.81 0.84
CA PRO A 84 19.18 -32.37 0.82
C PRO A 84 17.98 -31.93 -0.02
N LEU A 85 16.97 -31.34 0.64
CA LEU A 85 16.10 -30.36 0.00
C LEU A 85 16.97 -29.16 -0.40
N SER A 86 17.05 -28.92 -1.70
CA SER A 86 17.84 -27.84 -2.29
C SER A 86 17.28 -26.47 -1.88
N ALA A 87 17.98 -25.78 -1.00
CA ALA A 87 17.78 -24.35 -0.80
C ALA A 87 18.06 -23.59 -2.12
N PRO A 88 17.24 -22.61 -2.53
CA PRO A 88 17.55 -21.80 -3.70
C PRO A 88 18.85 -21.04 -3.44
N LYS A 89 19.83 -21.20 -4.33
CA LYS A 89 21.13 -20.53 -4.27
C LYS A 89 20.92 -19.01 -4.23
N ALA A 90 21.65 -18.29 -3.37
CA ALA A 90 21.61 -16.83 -3.23
C ALA A 90 21.67 -16.05 -4.56
N SER A 91 22.31 -16.63 -5.59
CA SER A 91 22.34 -16.12 -6.97
C SER A 91 20.96 -15.97 -7.63
N GLY A 92 19.97 -16.81 -7.29
CA GLY A 92 18.61 -16.72 -7.82
C GLY A 92 17.81 -15.55 -7.25
N ARG A 93 18.04 -15.19 -5.98
CA ARG A 93 17.38 -14.05 -5.32
C ARG A 93 17.86 -12.72 -5.89
N THR A 94 19.16 -12.59 -6.17
CA THR A 94 19.72 -11.38 -6.82
C THR A 94 19.25 -11.21 -8.25
N LYS A 95 19.09 -12.31 -9.01
CA LYS A 95 18.54 -12.26 -10.38
C LYS A 95 17.07 -11.86 -10.39
N ASN A 96 16.27 -12.42 -9.46
CA ASN A 96 14.86 -12.04 -9.33
C ASN A 96 14.71 -10.57 -8.91
N PHE A 97 15.55 -10.09 -7.99
CA PHE A 97 15.58 -8.68 -7.60
C PHE A 97 15.93 -7.75 -8.78
N GLN A 98 16.95 -8.09 -9.58
CA GLN A 98 17.32 -7.32 -10.77
C GLN A 98 16.23 -7.34 -11.86
N GLU A 99 15.56 -8.47 -12.07
CA GLU A 99 14.45 -8.57 -13.02
C GLU A 99 13.25 -7.74 -12.55
N ILE A 100 12.99 -7.70 -11.24
CA ILE A 100 11.93 -6.88 -10.64
C ILE A 100 12.28 -5.40 -10.69
N GLU A 101 13.53 -5.01 -10.40
CA GLU A 101 14.00 -3.63 -10.62
C GLU A 101 13.92 -3.22 -12.09
N GLN A 102 14.23 -4.11 -13.04
CA GLN A 102 14.08 -3.84 -14.47
C GLN A 102 12.61 -3.75 -14.90
N LYS A 103 11.73 -4.60 -14.36
CA LYS A 103 10.27 -4.50 -14.56
C LYS A 103 9.73 -3.22 -13.95
N PHE A 104 10.24 -2.82 -12.79
CA PHE A 104 9.95 -1.55 -12.13
C PHE A 104 10.42 -0.38 -13.00
N ASP A 105 11.64 -0.40 -13.51
CA ASP A 105 12.16 0.63 -14.40
C ASP A 105 11.40 0.70 -15.72
N SER A 106 11.01 -0.44 -16.29
CA SER A 106 10.17 -0.52 -17.48
C SER A 106 8.77 0.05 -17.22
N TYR A 107 8.16 -0.30 -16.09
CA TYR A 107 6.92 0.32 -15.61
C TYR A 107 7.08 1.84 -15.44
N VAL A 108 8.18 2.30 -14.85
CA VAL A 108 8.54 3.72 -14.68
C VAL A 108 8.69 4.43 -16.02
N GLN A 109 9.25 3.77 -17.04
CA GLN A 109 9.33 4.32 -18.39
C GLN A 109 7.94 4.39 -19.06
N GLY A 110 7.05 3.43 -18.79
CA GLY A 110 5.65 3.47 -19.21
C GLY A 110 4.88 4.64 -18.60
N ALA A 111 4.98 4.82 -17.28
CA ALA A 111 4.36 5.94 -16.57
C ALA A 111 4.88 7.32 -17.04
N LYS A 112 6.19 7.44 -17.31
CA LYS A 112 6.80 8.66 -17.89
C LYS A 112 6.32 8.96 -19.32
N LYS A 113 5.98 7.94 -20.11
CA LYS A 113 5.42 8.13 -21.46
C LYS A 113 3.97 8.64 -21.41
N SER A 114 3.19 8.22 -20.42
CA SER A 114 1.85 8.76 -20.17
C SER A 114 1.87 10.24 -19.75
N LEU A 115 2.95 10.70 -19.09
CA LEU A 115 3.17 12.12 -18.74
C LEU A 115 3.62 12.99 -19.94
N LYS A 116 4.19 12.40 -21.00
CA LYS A 116 4.66 13.13 -22.20
C LYS A 116 3.65 13.18 -23.34
N LYS A 117 2.65 12.29 -23.35
CA LYS A 117 1.49 12.41 -24.25
C LYS A 117 0.46 13.33 -23.61
N GLY A 118 0.63 14.63 -23.80
CA GLY A 118 -0.52 15.53 -23.76
C GLY A 118 -1.58 14.97 -24.72
N SER A 119 -2.84 14.92 -24.27
CA SER A 119 -3.96 14.47 -25.07
C SER A 119 -3.93 15.15 -26.45
N PRO A 120 -3.89 14.40 -27.56
CA PRO A 120 -4.02 15.01 -28.87
C PRO A 120 -5.41 15.65 -28.99
N ARG A 121 -5.42 16.95 -29.27
CA ARG A 121 -6.58 17.69 -29.76
C ARG A 121 -7.13 16.99 -31.01
N PRO A 122 -8.43 16.67 -31.11
CA PRO A 122 -8.98 16.18 -32.37
C PRO A 122 -9.11 17.35 -33.34
N GLU A 123 -8.27 17.39 -34.37
CA GLU A 123 -8.48 18.21 -35.55
C GLU A 123 -9.52 17.56 -36.45
N ALA A 124 -10.45 18.38 -36.94
CA ALA A 124 -11.49 17.99 -37.87
C ALA A 124 -10.91 17.55 -39.22
N SER A 125 -11.28 16.37 -39.70
CA SER A 125 -11.08 15.98 -41.10
C SER A 125 -12.27 15.19 -41.68
N LYS A 126 -12.92 15.88 -42.63
CA LYS A 126 -13.74 15.49 -43.78
C LYS A 126 -14.14 14.01 -43.99
N SER A 127 -15.46 13.81 -43.89
CA SER A 127 -16.38 13.13 -44.83
C SER A 127 -15.90 11.95 -45.68
N THR A 128 -16.54 10.80 -45.48
CA THR A 128 -16.95 9.89 -46.56
C THR A 128 -18.37 9.39 -46.28
N LYS A 129 -19.19 9.33 -47.35
CA LYS A 129 -20.63 9.08 -47.37
C LYS A 129 -20.90 7.57 -47.35
N GLU A 130 -21.84 7.10 -46.52
CA GLU A 130 -22.69 5.93 -46.77
C GLU A 130 -24.08 6.12 -46.13
N ASP A 131 -25.09 5.46 -46.71
CA ASP A 131 -26.52 5.77 -46.78
C ASP A 131 -27.38 5.63 -45.50
N PRO A 132 -28.60 6.21 -45.46
CA PRO A 132 -29.38 6.38 -44.24
C PRO A 132 -30.36 5.22 -43.97
N GLU A 133 -30.11 4.44 -42.93
CA GLU A 133 -31.12 3.55 -42.35
C GLU A 133 -31.84 4.26 -41.18
N LYS A 134 -33.17 4.31 -41.26
CA LYS A 134 -34.07 5.03 -40.35
C LYS A 134 -33.87 4.62 -38.89
N VAL A 135 -33.29 5.51 -38.09
CA VAL A 135 -33.47 5.53 -36.63
C VAL A 135 -34.21 6.82 -36.26
N LYS A 136 -35.37 6.66 -35.62
CA LYS A 136 -36.25 7.74 -35.16
C LYS A 136 -35.50 8.66 -34.18
N PRO A 137 -35.64 9.99 -34.27
CA PRO A 137 -35.01 10.90 -33.32
C PRO A 137 -35.81 10.91 -32.01
N SER A 138 -35.30 10.26 -30.97
CA SER A 138 -35.69 10.57 -29.60
C SER A 138 -34.95 11.84 -29.17
N GLN A 139 -35.71 12.92 -29.08
CA GLN A 139 -35.29 14.22 -28.57
C GLN A 139 -35.10 14.15 -27.04
N SER A 140 -33.92 14.49 -26.54
CA SER A 140 -33.77 15.34 -25.35
C SER A 140 -32.48 16.15 -25.50
N LYS A 141 -32.61 17.48 -25.58
CA LYS A 141 -31.50 18.39 -25.31
C LYS A 141 -31.55 18.59 -23.80
N ASP A 142 -30.69 17.90 -23.07
CA ASP A 142 -30.69 17.95 -21.61
C ASP A 142 -30.20 19.34 -21.14
N ASP A 143 -31.02 20.01 -20.33
CA ASP A 143 -30.59 21.21 -19.59
C ASP A 143 -29.49 20.81 -18.60
N ILE A 144 -28.24 21.18 -18.89
CA ILE A 144 -27.11 20.99 -17.99
C ILE A 144 -27.38 21.80 -16.71
N SER A 145 -27.38 21.15 -15.56
CA SER A 145 -27.61 21.83 -14.28
C SER A 145 -26.48 22.83 -13.97
N LYS A 146 -26.80 23.91 -13.24
CA LYS A 146 -25.79 24.90 -12.80
C LYS A 146 -24.60 24.25 -12.07
N GLN A 147 -24.86 23.17 -11.33
CA GLN A 147 -23.85 22.41 -10.60
C GLN A 147 -22.90 21.66 -11.54
N GLU A 148 -23.40 21.00 -12.58
CA GLU A 148 -22.57 20.32 -13.59
C GLU A 148 -21.68 21.31 -14.35
N LEU A 149 -22.25 22.45 -14.74
CA LEU A 149 -21.49 23.48 -15.43
C LEU A 149 -20.34 24.03 -14.57
N GLN A 150 -20.55 24.15 -13.26
CA GLN A 150 -19.50 24.56 -12.32
C GLN A 150 -18.39 23.51 -12.21
N LEU A 151 -18.74 22.22 -12.10
CA LEU A 151 -17.76 21.14 -12.03
C LEU A 151 -16.92 21.04 -13.32
N LEU A 152 -17.56 21.16 -14.48
CA LEU A 152 -16.86 21.17 -15.77
C LEU A 152 -15.86 22.33 -15.88
N LYS A 153 -16.24 23.54 -15.44
CA LYS A 153 -15.32 24.68 -15.39
C LYS A 153 -14.13 24.43 -14.48
N SER A 154 -14.37 23.90 -13.28
CA SER A 154 -13.28 23.56 -12.35
C SER A 154 -12.35 22.47 -12.90
N MET A 155 -12.82 21.61 -13.80
CA MET A 155 -11.98 20.62 -14.47
C MET A 155 -11.11 21.20 -15.61
N GLU A 156 -11.46 22.37 -16.14
CA GLU A 156 -10.73 23.08 -17.19
C GLU A 156 -9.64 24.02 -16.65
N GLU A 157 -9.60 24.24 -15.33
CA GLU A 157 -8.61 25.09 -14.67
C GLU A 157 -7.20 24.51 -14.78
N VAL A 158 -6.21 25.38 -14.98
CA VAL A 158 -4.79 25.01 -14.97
C VAL A 158 -4.36 24.75 -13.53
N ALA A 159 -3.81 23.56 -13.28
CA ALA A 159 -3.38 23.15 -11.94
C ALA A 159 -1.86 22.94 -11.87
N GLU A 160 -1.18 23.83 -11.14
CA GLU A 160 0.27 23.80 -10.95
C GLU A 160 0.64 23.17 -9.60
N THR A 161 -0.12 23.47 -8.55
CA THR A 161 0.14 22.96 -7.21
C THR A 161 -0.52 21.60 -6.95
N ALA A 162 -0.02 20.86 -5.95
CA ALA A 162 -0.64 19.58 -5.57
C ALA A 162 -2.09 19.76 -5.08
N GLN A 163 -2.39 20.89 -4.43
CA GLN A 163 -3.74 21.21 -3.97
C GLN A 163 -4.68 21.46 -5.15
N GLU A 164 -4.29 22.30 -6.10
CA GLU A 164 -5.09 22.55 -7.32
C GLU A 164 -5.34 21.27 -8.11
N ARG A 165 -4.32 20.41 -8.25
CA ARG A 165 -4.47 19.11 -8.95
C ARG A 165 -5.44 18.20 -8.23
N TYR A 166 -5.41 18.19 -6.89
CA TYR A 166 -6.40 17.45 -6.11
C TYR A 166 -7.81 18.01 -6.33
N ASP A 167 -7.98 19.33 -6.36
CA ASP A 167 -9.29 19.98 -6.54
C ASP A 167 -9.90 19.68 -7.92
N VAL A 168 -9.11 19.74 -8.98
CA VAL A 168 -9.51 19.33 -10.34
C VAL A 168 -9.98 17.87 -10.38
N LEU A 169 -9.22 16.96 -9.75
CA LEU A 169 -9.57 15.54 -9.69
C LEU A 169 -10.80 15.29 -8.81
N ASN A 170 -10.99 16.05 -7.74
CA ASN A 170 -12.16 15.99 -6.90
C ASN A 170 -13.42 16.48 -7.65
N ALA A 171 -13.30 17.53 -8.46
CA ALA A 171 -14.37 18.01 -9.32
C ALA A 171 -14.75 16.95 -10.37
N ARG A 172 -13.76 16.32 -11.02
CA ARG A 172 -13.97 15.20 -11.96
C ARG A 172 -14.74 14.06 -11.32
N ASP A 173 -14.29 13.60 -10.16
CA ASP A 173 -14.90 12.46 -9.47
C ASP A 173 -16.32 12.80 -8.99
N SER A 174 -16.56 14.04 -8.56
CA SER A 174 -17.91 14.52 -8.21
C SER A 174 -18.84 14.56 -9.42
N PHE A 175 -18.34 14.99 -10.58
CA PHE A 175 -19.09 15.00 -11.83
C PHE A 175 -19.46 13.59 -12.30
N LEU A 176 -18.53 12.64 -12.23
CA LEU A 176 -18.78 11.24 -12.60
C LEU A 176 -19.91 10.63 -11.76
N ARG A 177 -19.88 10.83 -10.44
CA ARG A 177 -20.91 10.29 -9.53
C ARG A 177 -22.27 10.98 -9.67
N LEU A 178 -22.28 12.27 -9.99
CA LEU A 178 -23.51 12.99 -10.31
C LEU A 178 -24.18 12.38 -11.56
N ASN A 179 -23.40 12.05 -12.58
CA ASN A 179 -23.89 11.42 -13.79
C ASN A 179 -24.38 9.98 -13.57
N GLU A 180 -23.72 9.21 -12.69
CA GLU A 180 -24.16 7.86 -12.31
C GLU A 180 -25.51 7.90 -11.59
N SER A 181 -25.67 8.83 -10.64
CA SER A 181 -26.94 9.04 -9.92
C SER A 181 -28.11 9.36 -10.86
N LYS A 182 -27.86 10.13 -11.94
CA LYS A 182 -28.88 10.48 -12.94
C LYS A 182 -29.28 9.31 -13.84
N LYS A 183 -28.37 8.36 -14.10
CA LYS A 183 -28.63 7.20 -14.97
C LYS A 183 -29.57 6.18 -14.35
N GLY A 184 -29.81 6.22 -13.04
CA GLY A 184 -30.78 5.36 -12.36
C GLY A 184 -30.54 3.86 -12.53
N GLU A 185 -29.30 3.45 -12.85
CA GLU A 185 -28.97 2.05 -13.09
C GLU A 185 -29.02 1.29 -11.76
N THR A 186 -30.04 0.43 -11.62
CA THR A 186 -30.30 -0.38 -10.42
C THR A 186 -29.54 -1.71 -10.41
N LYS A 187 -28.76 -2.00 -11.46
CA LYS A 187 -27.95 -3.22 -11.53
C LYS A 187 -26.58 -2.98 -10.90
N VAL A 188 -26.29 -3.72 -9.84
CA VAL A 188 -24.94 -3.84 -9.27
C VAL A 188 -24.00 -4.34 -10.36
N LYS A 189 -23.21 -3.43 -10.96
CA LYS A 189 -22.18 -3.79 -11.93
C LYS A 189 -20.91 -4.10 -11.17
N LYS A 190 -20.26 -5.21 -11.50
CA LYS A 190 -18.92 -5.52 -11.00
C LYS A 190 -17.97 -4.40 -11.44
N VAL A 191 -17.50 -3.60 -10.50
CA VAL A 191 -16.53 -2.53 -10.79
C VAL A 191 -15.18 -3.16 -11.11
N SER A 192 -14.61 -2.80 -12.26
CA SER A 192 -13.26 -3.21 -12.66
C SER A 192 -12.31 -2.04 -12.50
N GLY A 193 -11.23 -2.24 -11.75
CA GLY A 193 -10.22 -1.23 -11.48
C GLY A 193 -9.44 -0.85 -12.74
N THR A 194 -9.13 0.44 -12.86
CA THR A 194 -8.40 1.02 -14.00
C THR A 194 -7.23 1.89 -13.57
N CYS A 195 -6.95 2.01 -12.27
CA CYS A 195 -5.78 2.73 -11.76
C CYS A 195 -4.50 2.07 -12.29
N PRO A 196 -3.68 2.76 -13.10
CA PRO A 196 -2.47 2.17 -13.65
C PRO A 196 -1.31 2.13 -12.65
N ASP A 197 -1.49 2.73 -11.46
CA ASP A 197 -0.43 2.99 -10.51
C ASP A 197 -0.66 2.31 -9.15
N MET A 198 0.42 2.12 -8.38
CA MET A 198 0.35 1.57 -7.02
C MET A 198 -0.51 2.41 -6.06
N CYS A 199 -0.71 3.70 -6.36
CA CYS A 199 -1.57 4.64 -5.65
C CYS A 199 -2.40 5.46 -6.64
N PRO A 200 -3.73 5.58 -6.49
CA PRO A 200 -4.57 6.43 -7.34
C PRO A 200 -4.11 7.89 -7.37
N GLU A 201 -4.24 8.54 -8.53
CA GLU A 201 -3.72 9.89 -8.75
C GLU A 201 -4.30 10.93 -7.78
N LYS A 202 -5.62 10.92 -7.57
CA LYS A 202 -6.28 11.83 -6.62
C LYS A 202 -5.75 11.64 -5.21
N GLU A 203 -5.55 10.40 -4.79
CA GLU A 203 -5.00 10.10 -3.46
C GLU A 203 -3.57 10.62 -3.33
N ARG A 204 -2.73 10.46 -4.37
CA ARG A 204 -1.36 11.00 -4.35
C ARG A 204 -1.37 12.50 -4.06
N TYR A 205 -2.10 13.27 -4.87
CA TYR A 205 -2.14 14.72 -4.68
C TYR A 205 -2.80 15.13 -3.36
N SER A 206 -3.83 14.40 -2.89
CA SER A 206 -4.41 14.65 -1.56
C SER A 206 -3.36 14.53 -0.45
N ARG A 207 -2.56 13.46 -0.48
CA ARG A 207 -1.54 13.21 0.55
C ARG A 207 -0.35 14.15 0.44
N ILE A 208 0.03 14.54 -0.78
CA ILE A 208 1.07 15.56 -1.02
C ILE A 208 0.62 16.92 -0.49
N ALA A 209 -0.59 17.35 -0.83
CA ALA A 209 -1.12 18.66 -0.41
C ALA A 209 -1.27 18.75 1.11
N LYS A 210 -1.65 17.65 1.78
CA LYS A 210 -1.76 17.54 3.25
C LYS A 210 -0.43 17.26 3.96
N ASN A 211 0.66 17.06 3.21
CA ASN A 211 1.97 16.67 3.72
C ASN A 211 1.92 15.42 4.63
N CYS A 212 1.11 14.43 4.25
CA CYS A 212 0.88 13.19 5.02
C CYS A 212 1.39 11.95 4.25
N LEU A 213 2.66 12.02 3.83
CA LEU A 213 3.36 10.91 3.17
C LEU A 213 4.02 10.00 4.21
N ALA A 214 3.95 8.69 4.01
CA ALA A 214 4.72 7.76 4.82
C ALA A 214 6.21 7.82 4.45
N ILE A 215 7.10 7.46 5.39
CA ILE A 215 8.56 7.51 5.18
C ILE A 215 8.97 6.77 3.90
N PHE A 216 8.41 5.58 3.67
CA PHE A 216 8.66 4.72 2.50
C PHE A 216 8.11 5.26 1.17
N GLU A 217 7.40 6.39 1.19
CA GLU A 217 6.89 7.07 0.00
C GLU A 217 7.72 8.32 -0.35
N THR A 218 8.75 8.60 0.45
CA THR A 218 9.68 9.72 0.26
C THR A 218 11.05 9.22 -0.19
N LYS A 219 11.82 10.09 -0.85
CA LYS A 219 13.20 9.73 -1.24
C LYS A 219 14.10 9.41 -0.05
N MET A 220 13.80 9.89 1.15
CA MET A 220 14.57 9.58 2.37
C MET A 220 14.68 8.08 2.65
N ALA A 221 13.69 7.27 2.28
CA ALA A 221 13.75 5.82 2.49
C ALA A 221 14.70 5.09 1.52
N PHE A 222 15.09 5.75 0.43
CA PHE A 222 15.86 5.14 -0.66
C PHE A 222 17.22 5.80 -0.91
N ASP A 223 17.36 7.07 -0.53
CA ASP A 223 18.57 7.86 -0.71
C ASP A 223 18.87 8.64 0.58
N SER A 224 20.07 8.43 1.14
CA SER A 224 20.54 9.14 2.34
C SER A 224 20.75 10.63 2.13
N MET A 225 20.80 11.10 0.87
CA MET A 225 20.85 12.51 0.49
C MET A 225 19.46 13.09 0.17
N GLY A 226 18.41 12.27 0.17
CA GLY A 226 17.04 12.68 -0.15
C GLY A 226 16.39 13.49 0.97
N SER A 227 15.52 14.44 0.61
CA SER A 227 14.69 15.20 1.55
C SER A 227 13.29 14.59 1.68
N SER A 228 12.64 14.75 2.85
CA SER A 228 11.22 14.37 3.04
C SER A 228 10.28 15.15 2.13
N LYS A 229 10.72 16.31 1.64
CA LYS A 229 9.96 17.17 0.71
C LYS A 229 10.07 16.71 -0.75
N ASP A 230 11.00 15.82 -1.08
CA ASP A 230 11.16 15.30 -2.42
C ASP A 230 10.17 14.17 -2.66
N VAL A 231 9.00 14.53 -3.19
CA VAL A 231 7.95 13.57 -3.52
C VAL A 231 8.26 12.88 -4.85
N ASP A 232 8.17 11.55 -4.86
CA ASP A 232 8.22 10.76 -6.08
C ASP A 232 7.00 9.81 -6.12
N HIS A 233 6.10 10.03 -7.07
CA HIS A 233 4.87 9.26 -7.20
C HIS A 233 5.11 7.75 -7.35
N ARG A 234 6.33 7.35 -7.77
CA ARG A 234 6.72 5.95 -7.95
C ARG A 234 6.83 5.17 -6.64
N TYR A 235 7.02 5.84 -5.51
CA TYR A 235 7.11 5.20 -4.20
C TYR A 235 5.77 5.19 -3.45
N MET A 236 4.78 5.95 -3.94
CA MET A 236 3.48 6.05 -3.29
C MET A 236 2.65 4.80 -3.52
N VAL A 237 2.13 4.24 -2.43
CA VAL A 237 1.26 3.06 -2.46
C VAL A 237 -0.07 3.41 -1.82
N LYS A 238 -1.18 2.97 -2.43
CA LYS A 238 -2.55 3.25 -1.96
C LYS A 238 -2.68 2.93 -0.48
N GLU A 239 -3.10 3.91 0.31
CA GLU A 239 -3.34 3.73 1.74
C GLU A 239 -4.66 2.97 1.99
N TYR A 240 -4.72 2.20 3.07
CA TYR A 240 -5.98 1.60 3.50
C TYR A 240 -6.87 2.68 4.12
N SER A 241 -8.05 2.87 3.54
CA SER A 241 -9.12 3.68 4.12
C SER A 241 -10.23 2.76 4.65
N ARG A 242 -10.66 2.97 5.89
CA ARG A 242 -11.79 2.25 6.50
C ARG A 242 -13.09 2.63 5.77
N SER A 243 -13.97 1.65 5.59
CA SER A 243 -15.32 1.93 5.08
C SER A 243 -16.13 2.71 6.10
N SER A 244 -16.75 3.81 5.69
CA SER A 244 -17.76 4.55 6.45
C SER A 244 -19.15 4.42 5.80
N ALA A 245 -20.22 4.71 6.54
CA ALA A 245 -21.58 4.67 6.01
C ALA A 245 -21.76 5.66 4.83
N ASP A 246 -21.07 6.79 4.88
CA ASP A 246 -21.09 7.82 3.82
C ASP A 246 -20.09 7.53 2.68
N GLN A 247 -19.33 6.43 2.75
CA GLN A 247 -18.36 6.12 1.72
C GLN A 247 -19.09 5.67 0.45
N GLN A 248 -19.02 6.54 -0.57
CA GLN A 248 -19.53 6.25 -1.90
C GLN A 248 -18.81 5.05 -2.54
N GLU A 249 -19.50 4.38 -3.47
CA GLU A 249 -18.92 3.30 -4.25
C GLU A 249 -17.63 3.80 -4.96
N PRO A 250 -16.54 3.01 -4.93
CA PRO A 250 -15.29 3.42 -5.55
C PRO A 250 -15.45 3.53 -7.06
N LEU A 251 -14.95 4.63 -7.64
CA LEU A 251 -14.86 4.77 -9.09
C LEU A 251 -13.80 3.81 -9.66
N PRO A 252 -13.92 3.38 -10.94
CA PRO A 252 -12.94 2.49 -11.56
C PRO A 252 -11.49 2.94 -11.42
N HIS A 253 -11.19 4.23 -11.56
CA HIS A 253 -9.81 4.76 -11.45
C HIS A 253 -9.32 4.90 -10.00
N GLU A 254 -10.18 4.64 -9.00
CA GLU A 254 -9.79 4.56 -7.59
C GLU A 254 -9.36 3.14 -7.19
N LEU A 255 -9.57 2.14 -8.05
CA LEU A 255 -9.26 0.72 -7.82
C LEU A 255 -8.13 0.27 -8.75
N ARG A 256 -7.18 -0.51 -8.22
CA ARG A 256 -6.08 -1.10 -9.01
C ARG A 256 -6.53 -2.41 -9.65
N PRO A 257 -6.30 -2.64 -10.95
CA PRO A 257 -6.53 -3.94 -11.57
C PRO A 257 -5.53 -4.99 -11.04
N VAL A 258 -5.83 -6.27 -11.25
CA VAL A 258 -5.05 -7.42 -10.77
C VAL A 258 -3.55 -7.30 -11.07
N SER A 259 -3.19 -6.91 -12.29
CA SER A 259 -1.78 -6.73 -12.70
C SER A 259 -1.04 -5.69 -11.86
N VAL A 260 -1.71 -4.59 -11.51
CA VAL A 260 -1.15 -3.51 -10.67
C VAL A 260 -1.14 -3.93 -9.20
N LEU A 261 -2.14 -4.67 -8.72
CA LEU A 261 -2.14 -5.24 -7.37
C LEU A 261 -0.97 -6.19 -7.17
N LYS A 262 -0.72 -7.08 -8.14
CA LYS A 262 0.42 -8.01 -8.15
C LYS A 262 1.74 -7.26 -8.14
N PHE A 263 1.90 -6.30 -9.05
CA PHE A 263 3.08 -5.44 -9.10
C PHE A 263 3.32 -4.71 -7.76
N THR A 264 2.26 -4.17 -7.16
CA THR A 264 2.35 -3.48 -5.87
C THR A 264 2.82 -4.42 -4.77
N MET A 265 2.26 -5.64 -4.70
CA MET A 265 2.68 -6.64 -3.71
C MET A 265 4.15 -7.02 -3.92
N ASP A 266 4.57 -7.28 -5.15
CA ASP A 266 5.95 -7.63 -5.47
C ASP A 266 6.92 -6.48 -5.11
N TYR A 267 6.52 -5.22 -5.33
CA TYR A 267 7.27 -4.04 -4.87
C TYR A 267 7.39 -3.99 -3.33
N LEU A 268 6.30 -4.20 -2.59
CA LEU A 268 6.36 -4.20 -1.11
C LEU A 268 7.35 -5.27 -0.60
N ILE A 269 7.30 -6.47 -1.17
CA ILE A 269 8.18 -7.57 -0.77
C ILE A 269 9.63 -7.28 -1.13
N CYS A 270 9.90 -6.90 -2.37
CA CYS A 270 11.27 -6.81 -2.88
C CYS A 270 11.97 -5.53 -2.45
N ASN A 271 11.21 -4.43 -2.30
CA ASN A 271 11.78 -3.12 -2.07
C ASN A 271 11.60 -2.62 -0.64
N ILE A 272 10.65 -3.14 0.15
CA ILE A 272 10.31 -2.60 1.49
C ILE A 272 10.54 -3.61 2.63
N ILE A 273 10.10 -4.87 2.50
CA ILE A 273 10.18 -5.87 3.59
C ILE A 273 11.63 -6.06 4.09
N ASP A 274 12.60 -6.21 3.18
CA ASP A 274 14.01 -6.41 3.55
C ASP A 274 14.69 -5.13 4.12
N ARG A 275 14.00 -3.97 4.14
CA ARG A 275 14.54 -2.69 4.64
C ARG A 275 14.35 -2.44 6.14
N LYS A 276 13.95 -3.46 6.92
CA LYS A 276 13.80 -3.35 8.38
C LYS A 276 15.06 -2.86 9.13
N ASN A 277 16.25 -3.01 8.53
CA ASN A 277 17.54 -2.60 9.11
C ASN A 277 17.98 -1.18 8.71
N THR A 278 17.05 -0.34 8.26
CA THR A 278 17.32 1.10 8.01
C THR A 278 17.09 1.90 9.31
N ASN A 279 17.41 3.20 9.34
CA ASN A 279 17.16 4.08 10.49
C ASN A 279 15.65 4.37 10.71
N ILE A 280 14.77 3.43 10.35
CA ILE A 280 13.32 3.55 10.42
C ILE A 280 12.84 2.69 11.60
N SER A 281 11.87 3.19 12.36
CA SER A 281 11.27 2.43 13.46
C SER A 281 10.65 1.14 12.95
N ILE A 282 10.75 0.06 13.73
CA ILE A 282 10.09 -1.20 13.41
C ILE A 282 8.55 -1.04 13.40
N ALA A 283 8.02 -0.15 14.24
CA ALA A 283 6.61 0.25 14.24
C ALA A 283 6.19 0.84 12.89
N ASP A 284 6.91 1.86 12.41
CA ASP A 284 6.64 2.53 11.13
C ASP A 284 6.75 1.54 9.95
N TRP A 285 7.69 0.60 10.02
CA TRP A 285 7.86 -0.45 9.01
C TRP A 285 6.65 -1.41 9.00
N TYR A 286 6.25 -1.92 10.17
CA TYR A 286 5.10 -2.80 10.29
C TYR A 286 3.81 -2.11 9.86
N ASP A 287 3.54 -0.92 10.40
CA ASP A 287 2.34 -0.14 10.12
C ASP A 287 2.22 0.19 8.63
N PHE A 288 3.32 0.54 7.98
CA PHE A 288 3.30 0.80 6.53
C PHE A 288 2.89 -0.44 5.75
N ILE A 289 3.59 -1.58 5.93
CA ILE A 289 3.31 -2.79 5.15
C ILE A 289 1.93 -3.35 5.49
N TRP A 290 1.58 -3.40 6.77
CA TRP A 290 0.26 -3.82 7.25
C TRP A 290 -0.86 -2.98 6.61
N ASN A 291 -0.72 -1.65 6.59
CA ASN A 291 -1.68 -0.76 5.97
C ASN A 291 -1.79 -0.99 4.45
N ARG A 292 -0.66 -1.05 3.73
CA ARG A 292 -0.67 -1.18 2.27
C ARG A 292 -1.16 -2.55 1.79
N THR A 293 -0.80 -3.62 2.49
CA THR A 293 -1.32 -4.97 2.20
C THR A 293 -2.82 -5.07 2.47
N ARG A 294 -3.33 -4.43 3.53
CA ARG A 294 -4.77 -4.31 3.78
C ARG A 294 -5.50 -3.52 2.68
N SER A 295 -4.88 -2.47 2.14
CA SER A 295 -5.41 -1.72 0.99
C SER A 295 -5.50 -2.60 -0.27
N ILE A 296 -4.47 -3.40 -0.55
CA ILE A 296 -4.46 -4.38 -1.66
C ILE A 296 -5.61 -5.38 -1.50
N ARG A 297 -5.78 -5.94 -0.29
CA ARG A 297 -6.89 -6.86 0.01
C ARG A 297 -8.26 -6.20 -0.18
N LYS A 298 -8.41 -4.94 0.24
CA LYS A 298 -9.64 -4.17 0.05
C LYS A 298 -9.98 -4.03 -1.44
N ASP A 299 -8.99 -3.70 -2.28
CA ASP A 299 -9.20 -3.61 -3.73
C ASP A 299 -9.64 -4.95 -4.36
N ILE A 300 -9.08 -6.07 -3.89
CA ILE A 300 -9.49 -7.43 -4.32
C ILE A 300 -10.96 -7.68 -3.97
N THR A 301 -11.36 -7.39 -2.73
CA THR A 301 -12.74 -7.60 -2.26
C THR A 301 -13.72 -6.67 -2.97
N GLN A 302 -13.41 -5.37 -3.11
CA GLN A 302 -14.30 -4.38 -3.75
C GLN A 302 -14.55 -4.71 -5.23
N GLN A 303 -13.56 -5.28 -5.91
CA GLN A 303 -13.69 -5.71 -7.31
C GLN A 303 -14.22 -7.14 -7.45
N GLN A 304 -14.47 -7.87 -6.35
CA GLN A 304 -14.89 -9.28 -6.37
C GLN A 304 -13.97 -10.14 -7.27
N LEU A 305 -12.66 -9.98 -7.10
CA LEU A 305 -11.65 -10.72 -7.86
C LEU A 305 -11.48 -12.14 -7.30
N CYS A 306 -11.24 -13.11 -8.19
CA CYS A 306 -11.07 -14.52 -7.85
C CYS A 306 -10.29 -15.20 -8.98
N ASP A 307 -8.96 -15.13 -8.88
CA ASP A 307 -7.99 -15.70 -9.82
C ASP A 307 -6.69 -16.09 -9.08
N VAL A 308 -5.81 -16.81 -9.77
CA VAL A 308 -4.56 -17.32 -9.21
C VAL A 308 -3.57 -16.22 -8.82
N GLU A 309 -3.63 -15.04 -9.44
CA GLU A 309 -2.77 -13.91 -9.07
C GLU A 309 -3.24 -13.27 -7.76
N CYS A 310 -4.56 -13.17 -7.55
CA CYS A 310 -5.14 -12.74 -6.28
C CYS A 310 -4.79 -13.72 -5.16
N VAL A 311 -4.82 -15.02 -5.43
CA VAL A 311 -4.36 -16.05 -4.47
C VAL A 311 -2.89 -15.81 -4.10
N ASP A 312 -1.98 -15.70 -5.08
CA ASP A 312 -0.55 -15.43 -4.84
C ASP A 312 -0.34 -14.17 -3.95
N ILE A 313 -1.09 -13.10 -4.19
CA ILE A 313 -1.06 -11.88 -3.37
C ILE A 313 -1.51 -12.16 -1.93
N LEU A 314 -2.65 -12.84 -1.74
CA LEU A 314 -3.19 -13.13 -0.41
C LEU A 314 -2.30 -14.10 0.39
N GLU A 315 -1.70 -15.07 -0.29
CA GLU A 315 -0.71 -15.97 0.29
C GLU A 315 0.49 -15.18 0.86
N LYS A 316 1.00 -14.21 0.10
CA LYS A 316 2.07 -13.30 0.56
C LYS A 316 1.64 -12.43 1.75
N CYS A 317 0.40 -11.93 1.76
CA CYS A 317 -0.16 -11.22 2.92
C CYS A 317 -0.15 -12.11 4.18
N ALA A 318 -0.64 -13.34 4.07
CA ALA A 318 -0.69 -14.27 5.20
C ALA A 318 0.71 -14.62 5.71
N ARG A 319 1.67 -14.91 4.81
CA ARG A 319 3.07 -15.15 5.19
C ARG A 319 3.70 -13.94 5.89
N PHE A 320 3.37 -12.72 5.47
CA PHE A 320 3.84 -11.50 6.16
C PHE A 320 3.32 -11.43 7.61
N HIS A 321 2.03 -11.67 7.84
CA HIS A 321 1.48 -11.67 9.20
C HIS A 321 2.09 -12.76 10.09
N ILE A 322 2.33 -13.95 9.54
CA ILE A 322 3.02 -15.05 10.25
C ILE A 322 4.45 -14.63 10.61
N LEU A 323 5.18 -14.00 9.67
CA LEU A 323 6.52 -13.48 9.92
C LEU A 323 6.52 -12.43 11.04
N CYS A 324 5.58 -11.49 11.03
CA CYS A 324 5.48 -10.45 12.05
C CYS A 324 5.13 -11.01 13.43
N ALA A 325 4.30 -12.06 13.51
CA ALA A 325 3.97 -12.71 14.77
C ALA A 325 5.21 -13.23 15.51
N GLU A 326 6.20 -13.76 14.77
CA GLU A 326 7.48 -14.17 15.35
C GLU A 326 8.42 -12.98 15.57
N LEU A 327 8.63 -12.18 14.51
CA LEU A 327 9.64 -11.13 14.50
C LEU A 327 9.39 -10.03 15.54
N LEU A 328 8.12 -9.75 15.85
CA LEU A 328 7.69 -8.65 16.72
C LEU A 328 7.10 -9.17 18.03
N SER A 329 7.29 -10.45 18.36
CA SER A 329 6.73 -11.08 19.57
C SER A 329 7.22 -10.46 20.87
N GLU A 330 8.42 -9.87 20.86
CA GLU A 330 9.04 -9.21 22.02
C GLU A 330 8.79 -7.69 22.06
N GLU A 331 8.15 -7.11 21.03
CA GLU A 331 7.82 -5.69 21.00
C GLU A 331 6.62 -5.38 21.91
N ASP A 332 6.52 -4.13 22.34
CA ASP A 332 5.40 -3.68 23.16
C ASP A 332 4.10 -3.56 22.34
N THR A 333 2.95 -3.60 23.00
CA THR A 333 1.63 -3.56 22.33
C THR A 333 1.37 -2.26 21.57
N ALA A 334 2.01 -1.13 21.92
CA ALA A 334 1.88 0.10 21.16
C ALA A 334 2.67 0.04 19.83
N THR A 335 3.72 -0.78 19.77
CA THR A 335 4.50 -1.05 18.56
C THR A 335 3.90 -2.17 17.71
N PHE A 336 3.44 -3.24 18.35
CA PHE A 336 2.84 -4.40 17.69
C PHE A 336 1.77 -5.04 18.57
N ASP A 337 0.53 -5.06 18.08
CA ASP A 337 -0.57 -5.79 18.72
C ASP A 337 -0.72 -7.18 18.08
N PRO A 338 -0.36 -8.27 18.79
CA PRO A 338 -0.46 -9.63 18.26
C PRO A 338 -1.89 -10.05 17.95
N LYS A 339 -2.86 -9.53 18.71
CA LYS A 339 -4.29 -9.83 18.50
C LYS A 339 -4.77 -9.21 17.19
N ILE A 340 -4.44 -7.93 16.94
CA ILE A 340 -4.78 -7.27 15.68
C ILE A 340 -4.08 -7.96 14.50
N ASN A 341 -2.82 -8.36 14.64
CA ASN A 341 -2.12 -9.11 13.60
C ASN A 341 -2.82 -10.44 13.28
N ASN A 342 -3.16 -11.21 14.32
CA ASN A 342 -3.86 -12.50 14.17
C ASN A 342 -5.25 -12.32 13.54
N GLU A 343 -6.03 -11.31 13.94
CA GLU A 343 -7.31 -11.02 13.29
C GLU A 343 -7.17 -10.75 11.78
N ASN A 344 -6.10 -10.05 11.37
CA ASN A 344 -5.84 -9.80 9.94
C ASN A 344 -5.40 -11.07 9.21
N LEU A 345 -4.59 -11.91 9.86
CA LEU A 345 -4.22 -13.24 9.36
C LEU A 345 -5.44 -14.13 9.19
N THR A 346 -6.32 -14.26 10.20
CA THR A 346 -7.56 -15.03 10.13
C THR A 346 -8.43 -14.58 8.96
N LYS A 347 -8.67 -13.27 8.83
CA LYS A 347 -9.45 -12.72 7.70
C LYS A 347 -8.78 -13.04 6.35
N CYS A 348 -7.45 -13.08 6.30
CA CYS A 348 -6.69 -13.39 5.09
C CYS A 348 -6.87 -14.86 4.70
N LEU A 349 -6.70 -15.77 5.67
CA LEU A 349 -6.87 -17.21 5.49
C LEU A 349 -8.31 -17.59 5.14
N GLN A 350 -9.31 -16.93 5.75
CA GLN A 350 -10.71 -17.09 5.37
C GLN A 350 -10.98 -16.71 3.92
N THR A 351 -10.39 -15.60 3.45
CA THR A 351 -10.51 -15.18 2.04
C THR A 351 -9.85 -16.20 1.10
N LEU A 352 -8.66 -16.71 1.46
CA LEU A 352 -7.98 -17.77 0.72
C LEU A 352 -8.80 -19.05 0.67
N LYS A 353 -9.40 -19.48 1.79
CA LYS A 353 -10.28 -20.65 1.88
C LYS A 353 -11.45 -20.57 0.89
N HIS A 354 -12.11 -19.42 0.80
CA HIS A 354 -13.18 -19.21 -0.18
C HIS A 354 -12.65 -19.20 -1.62
N MET A 355 -11.54 -18.49 -1.90
CA MET A 355 -10.96 -18.46 -3.24
C MET A 355 -10.50 -19.84 -3.72
N TYR A 356 -9.88 -20.65 -2.85
CA TYR A 356 -9.48 -22.01 -3.20
C TYR A 356 -10.69 -22.85 -3.57
N HIS A 357 -11.79 -22.76 -2.80
CA HIS A 357 -13.03 -23.45 -3.12
C HIS A 357 -13.59 -22.99 -4.48
N ASP A 358 -13.70 -21.68 -4.70
CA ASP A 358 -14.23 -21.10 -5.94
C ASP A 358 -13.37 -21.43 -7.17
N LEU A 359 -12.06 -21.56 -7.01
CA LEU A 359 -11.14 -21.97 -8.08
C LEU A 359 -11.22 -23.48 -8.33
N GLN A 360 -11.32 -24.27 -7.27
CA GLN A 360 -11.50 -25.72 -7.37
C GLN A 360 -12.80 -26.10 -8.09
N THR A 361 -13.91 -25.40 -7.82
CA THR A 361 -15.19 -25.60 -8.56
C THR A 361 -15.07 -25.27 -10.05
N LYS A 362 -14.10 -24.42 -10.42
CA LYS A 362 -13.74 -24.11 -11.82
C LYS A 362 -12.66 -25.04 -12.39
N GLY A 363 -12.24 -26.07 -11.65
CA GLY A 363 -11.19 -27.01 -12.06
C GLY A 363 -9.76 -26.46 -11.99
N ILE A 364 -9.55 -25.31 -11.34
CA ILE A 364 -8.24 -24.68 -11.18
C ILE A 364 -7.65 -25.12 -9.84
N GLN A 365 -6.46 -25.73 -9.88
CA GLN A 365 -5.73 -26.17 -8.69
C GLN A 365 -4.72 -25.10 -8.26
N CYS A 366 -4.67 -24.81 -6.96
CA CYS A 366 -3.69 -23.88 -6.39
C CYS A 366 -2.58 -24.67 -5.68
N PRO A 367 -1.31 -24.57 -6.10
CA PRO A 367 -0.24 -25.46 -5.64
C PRO A 367 0.08 -25.31 -4.14
N ASN A 368 -0.13 -24.12 -3.57
CA ASN A 368 0.17 -23.86 -2.16
C ASN A 368 -1.04 -24.02 -1.25
N GLU A 369 -2.21 -24.46 -1.75
CA GLU A 369 -3.43 -24.56 -0.92
C GLU A 369 -3.18 -25.34 0.38
N ALA A 370 -2.48 -26.48 0.30
CA ALA A 370 -2.17 -27.30 1.47
C ALA A 370 -1.37 -26.56 2.54
N GLU A 371 -0.44 -25.67 2.16
CA GLU A 371 0.34 -24.82 3.08
C GLU A 371 -0.60 -23.91 3.88
N PHE A 372 -1.52 -23.22 3.20
CA PHE A 372 -2.42 -22.26 3.84
C PHE A 372 -3.54 -22.91 4.64
N ARG A 373 -4.00 -24.10 4.23
CA ARG A 373 -4.90 -24.93 5.04
C ARG A 373 -4.23 -25.33 6.35
N ALA A 374 -2.94 -25.66 6.33
CA ALA A 374 -2.19 -25.97 7.54
C ALA A 374 -2.09 -24.75 8.48
N TYR A 375 -1.84 -23.54 7.93
CA TYR A 375 -1.84 -22.32 8.74
C TYR A 375 -3.19 -22.02 9.40
N ASP A 376 -4.30 -22.23 8.69
CA ASP A 376 -5.67 -22.08 9.23
C ASP A 376 -5.90 -23.03 10.41
N ILE A 377 -5.49 -24.30 10.28
CA ILE A 377 -5.57 -25.28 11.37
C ILE A 377 -4.70 -24.87 12.56
N LEU A 378 -3.46 -24.46 12.31
CA LEU A 378 -2.52 -24.05 13.38
C LEU A 378 -3.05 -22.86 14.18
N LEU A 379 -3.70 -21.90 13.52
CA LEU A 379 -4.23 -20.70 14.15
C LEU A 379 -5.41 -21.01 15.09
N SER A 380 -6.19 -22.04 14.78
CA SER A 380 -7.36 -22.46 15.54
C SER A 380 -7.10 -23.65 16.48
N LEU A 381 -5.85 -24.08 16.71
CA LEU A 381 -5.54 -25.23 17.59
C LEU A 381 -6.04 -25.06 19.03
N THR A 382 -6.22 -23.83 19.51
CA THR A 382 -6.73 -23.53 20.85
C THR A 382 -8.25 -23.36 20.88
N GLU A 383 -8.90 -23.31 19.72
CA GLU A 383 -10.35 -23.16 19.56
C GLU A 383 -10.91 -24.57 19.31
N GLY A 384 -11.67 -25.14 20.25
CA GLY A 384 -12.07 -26.56 20.27
C GLY A 384 -12.92 -27.10 19.09
N GLU A 385 -13.02 -26.38 17.97
CA GLU A 385 -13.80 -26.73 16.78
C GLU A 385 -12.95 -27.04 15.52
N THR A 386 -11.62 -27.12 15.62
CA THR A 386 -10.70 -27.17 14.45
C THR A 386 -10.82 -28.41 13.52
N LEU A 387 -11.63 -29.43 13.85
CA LEU A 387 -11.63 -30.74 13.18
C LEU A 387 -12.98 -31.16 12.57
N ARG A 388 -13.76 -30.24 11.99
CA ARG A 388 -15.00 -30.62 11.25
C ARG A 388 -15.00 -30.19 9.80
#